data_AF-U3GZT9-F1
#
_entry.id   AF-U3GZT9-F1
#
_cell.length_a   1.000
_cell.length_b   1.000
_cell.length_c   1.000
_cell.angle_alpha   90.00
_cell.angle_beta   90.00
_cell.angle_gamma   90.00
#
_symmetry.space_group_name_H-M   'P 1'
#
loop_
_entity.id
_entity.type
_entity.pdbx_description
1 polymer ?
#
loop_
_entity_poly.entity_id
_entity_poly.type
_entity_poly.pdbx_seq_one_letter_code
_entity_poly.pdbx_strand_id
1 'polypeptide(L)'
;MCNLGNMYLIGGIGLGMVITHFFTSLSTASTWPMIAFAYSGLLNIAVPSGGSKFVIEAPYVVPTTLDLGADLGLVLQAYQMGDGVTSLIIAFFCLPYLANYRLKFSEVIGYTLPAVISIFVLSCAYFLIRA
;
A
#
# COMPACT_ATOMS: atom_id res chain seq x y z
N MET A 1 -15.83 -23.68 9.17
CA MET A 1 -16.61 -23.63 7.92
C MET A 1 -17.55 -22.43 7.97
N CYS A 2 -17.03 -21.22 7.70
CA CYS A 2 -17.85 -20.07 7.32
C CYS A 2 -17.39 -19.70 5.90
N ASN A 3 -18.35 -19.64 5.00
CA ASN A 3 -18.19 -19.55 3.55
C ASN A 3 -17.39 -18.31 3.11
N LEU A 4 -16.08 -18.48 2.96
CA LEU A 4 -15.22 -17.56 2.20
C LEU A 4 -15.49 -17.68 0.68
N GLY A 5 -16.38 -18.56 0.22
CA GLY A 5 -16.76 -18.69 -1.20
C GLY A 5 -17.55 -17.49 -1.75
N ASN A 6 -18.17 -16.66 -0.90
CA ASN A 6 -19.10 -15.63 -1.35
C ASN A 6 -18.47 -14.23 -1.49
N MET A 7 -17.26 -14.00 -0.94
CA MET A 7 -16.49 -12.77 -1.24
C MET A 7 -15.68 -12.90 -2.55
N TYR A 8 -15.39 -14.13 -2.98
CA TYR A 8 -14.71 -14.42 -4.26
C TYR A 8 -15.58 -14.14 -5.50
N LEU A 9 -16.91 -14.08 -5.35
CA LEU A 9 -17.84 -14.01 -6.47
C LEU A 9 -18.22 -12.58 -6.89
N ILE A 10 -17.97 -11.56 -6.06
CA ILE A 10 -18.40 -10.17 -6.36
C ILE A 10 -17.37 -9.40 -7.23
N GLY A 11 -16.31 -10.07 -7.69
CA GLY A 11 -15.26 -9.46 -8.50
C GLY A 11 -15.01 -10.09 -9.87
N GLY A 12 -15.92 -10.88 -10.43
CA GLY A 12 -16.01 -11.19 -11.88
C GLY A 12 -14.82 -11.82 -12.63
N ILE A 13 -13.63 -11.98 -12.07
CA ILE A 13 -12.46 -12.45 -12.82
C ILE A 13 -11.54 -13.22 -11.88
N GLY A 14 -11.18 -14.46 -12.25
CA GLY A 14 -10.14 -15.25 -11.58
C GLY A 14 -8.75 -14.59 -11.52
N LEU A 15 -8.61 -13.35 -12.00
CA LEU A 15 -7.44 -12.50 -11.84
C LEU A 15 -7.05 -12.27 -10.38
N GLY A 16 -8.01 -12.09 -9.47
CA GLY A 16 -7.70 -11.92 -8.04
C GLY A 16 -6.95 -13.12 -7.47
N MET A 17 -7.32 -14.33 -7.87
CA MET A 17 -6.63 -15.58 -7.51
C MET A 17 -5.24 -15.67 -8.17
N VAL A 18 -5.12 -15.30 -9.45
CA VAL A 18 -3.82 -15.31 -10.15
C VAL A 18 -2.84 -14.33 -9.49
N ILE A 19 -3.32 -13.14 -9.11
CA ILE A 19 -2.51 -12.12 -8.43
C ILE A 19 -2.13 -12.58 -7.02
N THR A 20 -3.08 -13.16 -6.28
CA THR A 20 -2.83 -13.76 -4.95
C THR A 20 -1.76 -14.84 -5.07
N HIS A 21 -1.91 -15.83 -5.95
CA HIS A 21 -0.91 -16.88 -6.16
C HIS A 21 0.44 -16.33 -6.62
N PHE A 22 0.46 -15.33 -7.49
CA PHE A 22 1.68 -14.67 -7.92
C PHE A 22 2.42 -14.07 -6.71
N PHE A 23 1.72 -13.31 -5.87
CA PHE A 23 2.28 -12.73 -4.66
C PHE A 23 2.68 -13.77 -3.62
N THR A 24 1.86 -14.80 -3.35
CA THR A 24 2.19 -15.91 -2.44
C THR A 24 3.39 -16.70 -2.91
N SER A 25 3.59 -16.85 -4.23
CA SER A 25 4.76 -17.56 -4.79
C SER A 25 6.05 -16.74 -4.73
N LEU A 26 5.94 -15.41 -4.76
CA LEU A 26 7.07 -14.48 -4.73
C LEU A 26 7.47 -14.12 -3.28
N SER A 27 6.53 -14.20 -2.35
CA SER A 27 6.65 -13.66 -0.98
C SER A 27 6.65 -14.77 0.05
N THR A 28 7.40 -14.59 1.14
CA THR A 28 7.32 -15.42 2.35
C THR A 28 6.60 -14.62 3.45
N ALA A 29 6.12 -15.28 4.50
CA ALA A 29 5.47 -14.62 5.65
C ALA A 29 6.24 -13.38 6.17
N SER A 30 7.57 -13.45 6.16
CA SER A 30 8.45 -12.38 6.61
C SER A 30 8.64 -11.24 5.58
N THR A 31 8.59 -11.51 4.28
CA THR A 31 8.80 -10.47 3.26
C THR A 31 7.50 -9.82 2.80
N TRP A 32 6.36 -10.45 3.10
CA TRP A 32 5.04 -10.00 2.69
C TRP A 32 4.65 -8.59 3.15
N PRO A 33 4.87 -8.17 4.41
CA PRO A 33 4.54 -6.81 4.85
C PRO A 33 5.34 -5.73 4.09
N MET A 34 6.60 -6.00 3.76
CA MET A 34 7.42 -5.08 2.96
C MET A 34 6.88 -4.96 1.52
N ILE A 35 6.53 -6.09 0.91
CA ILE A 35 6.00 -6.11 -0.46
C ILE A 35 4.66 -5.38 -0.52
N ALA A 36 3.78 -5.61 0.47
CA ALA A 36 2.51 -4.90 0.60
C ALA A 36 2.70 -3.38 0.78
N PHE A 37 3.68 -2.94 1.57
CA PHE A 37 4.04 -1.53 1.72
C PHE A 37 4.48 -0.90 0.39
N ALA A 38 5.40 -1.54 -0.31
CA ALA A 38 5.92 -1.04 -1.59
C ALA A 38 4.83 -1.02 -2.69
N TYR A 39 4.02 -2.07 -2.75
CA TYR A 39 2.92 -2.20 -3.70
C TYR A 39 1.83 -1.14 -3.44
N SER A 40 1.43 -0.97 -2.18
CA SER A 40 0.49 0.07 -1.75
C SER A 40 1.02 1.47 -2.11
N GLY A 41 2.29 1.74 -1.86
CA GLY A 41 2.93 3.01 -2.23
C GLY A 41 2.79 3.29 -3.73
N LEU A 42 3.15 2.31 -4.58
CA LEU A 42 3.07 2.42 -6.03
C LEU A 42 1.62 2.66 -6.52
N LEU A 43 0.66 1.88 -6.01
CA LEU A 43 -0.73 2.00 -6.43
C LEU A 43 -1.37 3.32 -6.00
N ASN A 44 -0.95 3.88 -4.87
CA ASN A 44 -1.46 5.19 -4.44
C ASN A 44 -1.04 6.33 -5.40
N ILE A 45 0.06 6.17 -6.14
CA ILE A 45 0.43 7.12 -7.19
C ILE A 45 -0.61 7.11 -8.34
N ALA A 46 -1.17 5.94 -8.64
CA ALA A 46 -2.18 5.77 -9.67
C ALA A 46 -3.60 6.10 -9.19
N VAL A 47 -3.93 5.80 -7.93
CA VAL A 47 -5.25 6.00 -7.34
C VAL A 47 -5.09 6.67 -5.96
N PRO A 48 -5.14 8.01 -5.89
CA PRO A 48 -4.88 8.76 -4.66
C PRO A 48 -6.10 8.79 -3.72
N SER A 49 -6.50 7.62 -3.22
CA SER A 49 -7.62 7.46 -2.29
C SER A 49 -7.49 6.14 -1.52
N GLY A 50 -7.01 6.24 -0.28
CA GLY A 50 -6.75 5.08 0.59
C GLY A 50 -7.96 4.17 0.82
N GLY A 51 -9.18 4.74 0.86
CA GLY A 51 -10.42 4.01 1.07
C GLY A 51 -10.88 3.22 -0.16
N SER A 52 -10.93 3.85 -1.34
CA SER A 52 -11.34 3.17 -2.57
C SER A 52 -10.29 2.17 -3.06
N LYS A 53 -9.01 2.45 -2.82
CA LYS A 53 -7.91 1.53 -3.10
C LYS A 53 -8.01 0.29 -2.21
N PHE A 54 -8.27 0.45 -0.91
CA PHE A 54 -8.42 -0.69 -0.02
C PHE A 54 -9.56 -1.63 -0.42
N VAL A 55 -10.68 -1.10 -0.93
CA VAL A 55 -11.78 -1.93 -1.46
C VAL A 55 -11.34 -2.79 -2.65
N ILE A 56 -10.41 -2.29 -3.46
CA ILE A 56 -9.86 -3.01 -4.62
C ILE A 56 -8.79 -4.03 -4.17
N GLU A 57 -7.98 -3.69 -3.15
CA GLU A 57 -6.88 -4.56 -2.69
C GLU A 57 -7.27 -5.62 -1.67
N ALA A 58 -8.23 -5.33 -0.80
CA ALA A 58 -8.74 -6.25 0.21
C ALA A 58 -9.05 -7.67 -0.30
N PRO A 59 -9.72 -7.87 -1.47
CA PRO A 59 -10.05 -9.20 -1.95
C PRO A 59 -8.85 -10.08 -2.34
N TYR A 60 -7.64 -9.52 -2.49
CA TYR A 60 -6.42 -10.33 -2.72
C TYR A 60 -5.37 -10.19 -1.60
N VAL A 61 -5.25 -9.04 -0.95
CA VAL A 61 -4.29 -8.84 0.15
C VAL A 61 -4.66 -9.65 1.38
N VAL A 62 -5.94 -9.68 1.77
CA VAL A 62 -6.41 -10.42 2.94
C VAL A 62 -6.20 -11.94 2.79
N PRO A 63 -6.65 -12.61 1.71
CA PRO A 63 -6.42 -14.04 1.54
C PRO A 63 -4.94 -14.38 1.40
N THR A 64 -4.14 -13.59 0.66
CA THR A 64 -2.68 -13.82 0.53
C THR A 64 -1.99 -13.81 1.91
N THR A 65 -2.40 -12.88 2.78
CA THR A 65 -1.84 -12.76 4.14
C THR A 65 -2.19 -13.97 5.01
N LEU A 66 -3.44 -14.44 4.92
CA LEU A 66 -3.91 -15.62 5.64
C LEU A 66 -3.24 -16.91 5.13
N ASP A 67 -3.04 -17.03 3.82
CA ASP A 67 -2.37 -18.19 3.19
C ASP A 67 -0.88 -18.25 3.54
N LEU A 68 -0.21 -17.10 3.64
CA LEU A 68 1.20 -17.01 4.07
C LEU A 68 1.37 -17.14 5.60
N GLY A 69 0.28 -17.11 6.37
CA GLY A 69 0.33 -17.12 7.83
C GLY A 69 0.96 -15.87 8.46
N ALA A 70 0.99 -14.74 7.73
CA ALA A 70 1.51 -13.48 8.21
C ALA A 70 0.46 -12.73 9.06
N ASP A 71 0.93 -11.83 9.95
CA ASP A 71 0.04 -11.01 10.77
C ASP A 71 -0.71 -9.98 9.91
N LEU A 72 -2.02 -10.17 9.78
CA LEU A 72 -2.90 -9.27 9.03
C LEU A 72 -2.85 -7.82 9.55
N GLY A 73 -2.70 -7.62 10.86
CA GLY A 73 -2.56 -6.31 11.46
C GLY A 73 -1.26 -5.61 11.04
N LEU A 74 -0.15 -6.35 10.94
CA LEU A 74 1.12 -5.80 10.43
C LEU A 74 1.03 -5.46 8.94
N VAL A 75 0.39 -6.30 8.13
CA VAL A 75 0.22 -6.06 6.69
C VAL A 75 -0.70 -4.87 6.43
N LEU A 76 -1.78 -4.72 7.19
CA LEU A 76 -2.68 -3.56 7.07
C LEU A 76 -1.99 -2.26 7.51
N GLN A 77 -1.16 -2.31 8.56
CA GLN A 77 -0.33 -1.17 8.95
C GLN A 77 0.68 -0.82 7.86
N ALA A 78 1.34 -1.82 7.27
CA ALA A 78 2.24 -1.64 6.14
C ALA A 78 1.53 -1.00 4.95
N TYR A 79 0.32 -1.46 4.63
CA TYR A 79 -0.51 -0.87 3.59
C TYR A 79 -0.83 0.61 3.87
N GLN A 80 -1.27 0.95 5.08
CA GLN A 80 -1.60 2.33 5.46
C GLN A 80 -0.37 3.24 5.49
N MET A 81 0.78 2.74 5.96
CA MET A 81 2.04 3.50 5.92
C MET A 81 2.46 3.77 4.47
N GLY A 82 2.33 2.80 3.56
CA GLY A 82 2.66 2.97 2.14
C GLY A 82 1.79 4.03 1.48
N ASP A 83 0.50 4.03 1.79
CA ASP A 83 -0.47 5.03 1.34
C ASP A 83 -0.13 6.44 1.84
N GLY A 84 0.21 6.55 3.13
CA GLY A 84 0.61 7.83 3.75
C GLY A 84 1.88 8.41 3.13
N VAL A 85 2.90 7.57 2.89
CA VAL A 85 4.19 8.02 2.33
C VAL A 85 4.04 8.61 0.94
N THR A 86 3.29 7.97 0.05
CA THR A 86 3.11 8.48 -1.32
C THR A 86 2.09 9.62 -1.41
N SER A 87 1.17 9.71 -0.44
CA SER A 87 0.28 10.88 -0.29
C SER A 87 1.04 12.17 0.03
N LEU A 88 2.28 12.08 0.55
CA LEU A 88 3.16 13.26 0.72
C LEU A 88 3.78 13.74 -0.59
N ILE A 89 3.90 12.88 -1.60
CA ILE A 89 4.39 13.26 -2.94
C ILE A 89 3.28 13.97 -3.72
N ILE A 90 2.08 13.39 -3.74
CA ILE A 90 0.88 13.95 -4.40
C ILE A 90 0.06 14.74 -3.38
N ALA A 91 0.75 15.52 -2.55
CA ALA A 91 0.16 16.28 -1.45
C ALA A 91 -0.90 17.26 -1.96
N PHE A 92 -2.16 16.82 -2.09
CA PHE A 92 -3.30 17.68 -2.42
C PHE A 92 -3.52 18.75 -1.35
N PHE A 93 -3.11 18.46 -0.11
CA PHE A 93 -3.07 19.44 0.98
C PHE A 93 -2.12 20.61 0.68
N CYS A 94 -1.19 20.47 -0.27
CA CYS A 94 -0.24 21.53 -0.61
C CYS A 94 -0.83 22.58 -1.56
N LEU A 95 -1.90 22.26 -2.31
CA LEU A 95 -2.58 23.20 -3.20
C LEU A 95 -2.95 24.55 -2.54
N PRO A 96 -3.54 24.61 -1.33
CA PRO A 96 -3.81 25.88 -0.65
C PRO A 96 -2.53 26.66 -0.27
N TYR A 97 -1.45 25.97 0.09
CA TYR A 97 -0.17 26.61 0.41
C TYR A 97 0.52 27.17 -0.84
N LEU A 98 0.48 26.42 -1.94
CA LEU A 98 0.97 26.88 -3.25
C LEU A 98 0.19 28.11 -3.71
N ALA A 99 -1.13 28.13 -3.52
CA ALA A 99 -1.98 29.28 -3.85
C ALA A 99 -1.66 30.52 -3.00
N ASN A 100 -1.39 30.35 -1.70
CA ASN A 100 -1.11 31.47 -0.79
C ASN A 100 0.32 32.03 -0.96
N TYR A 101 1.31 31.18 -1.16
CA TYR A 101 2.72 31.56 -1.26
C TYR A 101 3.24 31.69 -2.70
N ARG A 102 2.39 31.45 -3.72
CA ARG A 102 2.73 31.44 -5.16
C ARG A 102 3.95 30.59 -5.50
N LEU A 103 4.14 29.50 -4.76
CA LEU A 103 5.24 28.56 -4.98
C LEU A 103 4.94 27.63 -6.15
N LYS A 104 5.99 27.11 -6.79
CA LYS A 104 5.83 26.09 -7.82
C LYS A 104 5.72 24.70 -7.19
N PHE A 105 4.91 23.83 -7.77
CA PHE A 105 4.74 22.44 -7.33
C PHE A 105 6.08 21.68 -7.24
N SER A 106 7.01 21.98 -8.16
CA SER A 106 8.36 21.43 -8.18
C SER A 106 9.21 21.76 -6.95
N GLU A 107 8.98 22.91 -6.30
CA GLU A 107 9.74 23.32 -5.12
C GLU A 107 9.30 22.51 -3.90
N VAL A 108 7.99 22.29 -3.76
CA VAL A 108 7.42 21.49 -2.67
C VAL A 108 7.84 20.02 -2.79
N ILE A 109 7.75 19.43 -3.99
CA ILE A 109 8.20 18.05 -4.19
C ILE A 109 9.68 17.90 -3.82
N GLY A 110 10.51 18.89 -4.16
CA GLY A 110 11.93 18.88 -3.79
C GLY A 110 12.18 18.76 -2.27
N TYR A 111 11.30 19.33 -1.45
CA TYR A 111 11.36 19.22 0.01
C TYR A 111 10.71 17.94 0.56
N THR A 112 9.63 17.45 -0.04
CA THR A 112 8.95 16.24 0.45
C THR A 112 9.62 14.95 0.00
N LEU A 113 10.29 14.93 -1.15
CA LEU A 113 10.97 13.75 -1.70
C LEU A 113 12.03 13.13 -0.75
N PRO A 114 12.98 13.87 -0.14
CA PRO A 114 13.93 13.28 0.80
C PRO A 114 13.25 12.75 2.07
N ALA A 115 12.18 13.40 2.54
CA ALA A 115 11.41 12.93 3.69
C ALA A 115 10.68 11.60 3.36
N VAL A 116 10.08 11.52 2.17
CA VAL A 116 9.42 10.31 1.67
C VAL A 116 10.40 9.15 1.54
N ILE A 117 11.57 9.38 0.93
CA ILE A 117 12.62 8.35 0.80
C ILE A 117 13.08 7.88 2.18
N SER A 118 13.29 8.80 3.12
CA SER A 118 13.70 8.46 4.49
C SER A 118 12.66 7.60 5.20
N ILE A 119 11.38 7.98 5.12
CA ILE A 119 10.29 7.20 5.73
C ILE A 119 10.11 5.85 5.03
N PHE A 120 10.30 5.79 3.72
CA PHE A 120 10.23 4.55 2.94
C PHE A 120 11.32 3.56 3.38
N VAL A 121 12.56 4.02 3.50
CA VAL A 121 13.69 3.18 3.96
C VAL A 121 13.48 2.72 5.41
N LEU A 122 13.04 3.61 6.30
CA LEU A 122 12.76 3.27 7.69
C LEU A 122 11.61 2.27 7.83
N SER A 123 10.54 2.42 7.03
CA SER A 123 9.40 1.51 7.04
C SER A 123 9.81 0.13 6.53
N CYS A 124 10.57 0.05 5.44
CA CYS A 124 11.13 -1.21 4.95
C CYS A 124 12.04 -1.89 5.98
N ALA A 125 12.89 -1.14 6.68
CA ALA A 125 13.72 -1.69 7.76
C ALA A 125 12.89 -2.16 8.96
N TYR A 126 11.87 -1.40 9.36
CA TYR A 126 10.95 -1.78 10.43
C TYR A 126 10.23 -3.09 10.12
N PHE A 127 9.69 -3.23 8.91
CA PHE A 127 9.01 -4.46 8.50
C PHE A 127 9.97 -5.64 8.39
N LEU A 128 11.23 -5.45 7.97
CA LEU A 128 12.23 -6.52 7.96
C LEU A 128 12.61 -7.03 9.35
N ILE A 129 12.62 -6.16 10.36
CA ILE A 129 12.99 -6.53 11.74
C ILE A 129 11.82 -7.16 12.49
N ARG A 130 10.58 -6.80 12.10
CA ARG A 130 9.35 -7.23 12.78
C ARG A 130 8.72 -8.49 12.19
N ALA A 131 9.08 -8.81 10.96
CA ALA A 131 8.69 -9.96 10.17
C ALA A 131 9.25 -11.30 10.69
#